data_AF-A0A811T8F6-F1
#
_entry.id   AF-A0A811T8F6-F1
#
_cell.length_a   1.000
_cell.length_b   1.000
_cell.length_c   1.000
_cell.angle_alpha   90.00
_cell.angle_beta   90.00
_cell.angle_gamma   90.00
#
_symmetry.space_group_name_H-M   'P 1'
#
loop_
_entity.id
_entity.type
_entity.pdbx_description
1 polymer ?
#
loop_
_entity_poly.entity_id
_entity_poly.type
_entity_poly.pdbx_seq_one_letter_code
_entity_poly.pdbx_strand_id
1 'polypeptide(L)'
;MGLMCKEMLGSDCIIQIEQYHDWWFDNAVEFLGYLLERLDVDVVWNGGISFEPLDEDKVERLIEEIERLVGFKLKYQTKEKKTDQIVETNRAYLPTMHKGKYVSFLALKLNEKQKNSEKAIEIRREIINEITGILSQENTNRKKVCNLCGNTANKLFQVSQTTYPVVTGSLKSQCGVRKMESDYQCCALCAFLGSIEWLDDMPFACDHANFTHYLLFPKIEELGELHTFKKELRELLTTKPYSNVISIFKSAQGEKREVYTKDEYSLLLSLLERMWDKIDQYESILCDRWIRLKIKGMEAKYQTKYSYLEDIHIPHIKRFKNIFEELLPYSDFVSHSFASPLKKGVSREIIQRLTKENQYLMSKGIIMDDFKTFSKAFQIRQNCRLSTPKDALNHLIYTWRCKDGTI
;
A
#
# COMPACT_ATOMS: atom_id res chain seq x y z
N MET A 1 11.41 14.12 24.07
CA MET A 1 12.68 13.42 24.38
C MET A 1 13.56 13.61 23.18
N GLY A 2 14.79 14.09 23.38
CA GLY A 2 15.69 14.48 22.30
C GLY A 2 16.73 13.39 22.06
N LEU A 3 16.97 13.10 20.78
CA LEU A 3 18.03 12.20 20.31
C LEU A 3 19.39 12.67 20.85
N MET A 4 20.02 11.85 21.69
CA MET A 4 21.40 12.05 22.14
C MET A 4 22.35 11.32 21.20
N CYS A 5 23.15 12.08 20.46
CA CYS A 5 24.43 11.57 20.01
C CYS A 5 25.30 11.46 21.28
N LYS A 6 25.46 10.26 21.84
CA LYS A 6 26.38 10.04 22.96
C LYS A 6 27.80 10.10 22.42
N GLU A 7 28.44 11.25 22.56
CA GLU A 7 29.90 11.36 22.47
C GLU A 7 30.51 10.61 23.66
N MET A 8 31.02 9.40 23.41
CA MET A 8 32.06 8.80 24.24
C MET A 8 33.10 8.15 23.33
N LEU A 9 34.24 8.84 23.18
CA LEU A 9 35.57 8.27 22.90
C LEU A 9 35.59 6.98 22.04
N GLY A 10 35.72 7.14 20.72
CA GLY A 10 36.10 6.05 19.80
C GLY A 10 34.98 5.22 19.18
N SER A 11 33.73 5.71 19.18
CA SER A 11 32.56 4.99 18.67
C SER A 11 32.04 5.58 17.36
N ASP A 12 31.81 4.71 16.38
CA ASP A 12 31.17 5.01 15.11
C ASP A 12 29.91 5.87 15.31
N CYS A 13 29.79 6.96 14.55
CA CYS A 13 28.58 7.76 14.52
C CYS A 13 27.45 6.83 14.03
N ILE A 14 26.38 6.64 14.79
CA ILE A 14 25.24 5.80 14.39
C ILE A 14 24.04 6.73 14.14
N ILE A 15 23.40 6.59 12.99
CA ILE A 15 22.14 7.27 12.68
C ILE A 15 21.00 6.46 13.29
N GLN A 16 20.10 7.12 14.00
CA GLN A 16 18.92 6.50 14.61
C GLN A 16 17.64 7.21 14.19
N ILE A 17 16.66 6.45 13.71
CA ILE A 17 15.31 6.91 13.40
C ILE A 17 14.35 6.12 14.29
N GLU A 18 13.72 6.82 15.25
CA GLU A 18 12.76 6.22 16.18
C GLU A 18 11.46 5.84 15.48
N GLN A 19 10.78 4.84 16.04
CA GLN A 19 9.43 4.49 15.68
C GLN A 19 8.44 5.62 16.03
N TYR A 20 7.40 5.79 15.21
CA TYR A 20 6.43 6.87 15.33
C TYR A 20 5.15 6.45 16.06
N HIS A 21 4.89 5.13 16.15
CA HIS A 21 3.63 4.56 16.64
C HIS A 21 2.43 5.04 15.83
N ASP A 22 2.66 5.26 14.53
CA ASP A 22 1.67 5.61 13.53
C ASP A 22 1.81 4.64 12.36
N TRP A 23 0.71 4.00 11.97
CA TRP A 23 0.72 2.94 10.96
C TRP A 23 1.33 3.37 9.62
N TRP A 24 1.23 4.64 9.23
CA TRP A 24 1.80 5.13 7.97
C TRP A 24 3.29 5.39 8.13
N PHE A 25 3.71 6.07 9.20
CA PHE A 25 5.12 6.38 9.41
C PHE A 25 5.94 5.17 9.84
N ASP A 26 5.38 4.23 10.60
CA ASP A 26 6.06 3.00 10.96
C ASP A 26 6.29 2.11 9.74
N ASN A 27 5.32 2.02 8.82
CA ASN A 27 5.54 1.38 7.52
C ASN A 27 6.60 2.12 6.69
N ALA A 28 6.63 3.46 6.74
CA ALA A 28 7.63 4.26 6.03
C ALA A 28 9.05 4.06 6.57
N VAL A 29 9.20 3.97 7.89
CA VAL A 29 10.48 3.68 8.55
C VAL A 29 10.92 2.25 8.21
N GLU A 30 9.99 1.28 8.24
CA GLU A 30 10.29 -0.08 7.80
C GLU A 30 10.72 -0.11 6.33
N PHE A 31 10.04 0.62 5.46
CA PHE A 31 10.37 0.63 4.05
C PHE A 31 11.74 1.25 3.80
N LEU A 32 12.11 2.33 4.52
CA LEU A 32 13.46 2.88 4.46
C LEU A 32 14.50 1.85 4.92
N GLY A 33 14.28 1.19 6.07
CA GLY A 33 15.20 0.15 6.56
C GLY A 33 15.39 -0.98 5.55
N TYR A 34 14.31 -1.45 4.93
CA TYR A 34 14.37 -2.44 3.85
C TYR A 34 15.15 -1.94 2.63
N LEU A 35 14.97 -0.68 2.22
CA LEU A 35 15.75 -0.10 1.12
C LEU A 35 17.24 -0.05 1.47
N LEU A 36 17.60 0.28 2.70
CA LEU A 36 18.98 0.32 3.17
C LEU A 36 19.63 -1.07 3.18
N GLU A 37 18.93 -2.10 3.68
CA GLU A 37 19.42 -3.48 3.64
C GLU A 37 19.70 -3.97 2.22
N ARG A 38 18.87 -3.56 1.24
CA ARG A 38 19.10 -3.86 -0.19
C ARG A 38 20.32 -3.17 -0.79
N LEU A 39 20.89 -2.21 -0.07
CA LEU A 39 22.12 -1.51 -0.43
C LEU A 39 23.31 -2.02 0.39
N ASP A 40 23.16 -3.18 1.05
CA ASP A 40 24.18 -3.81 1.89
C ASP A 40 24.56 -2.92 3.09
N VAL A 41 23.58 -2.20 3.64
CA VAL A 41 23.70 -1.45 4.90
C VAL A 41 23.16 -2.30 6.03
N ASP A 42 23.96 -2.48 7.08
CA ASP A 42 23.53 -3.18 8.29
C ASP A 42 22.53 -2.31 9.07
N VAL A 43 21.29 -2.77 9.14
CA VAL A 43 20.18 -2.09 9.85
C VAL A 43 19.83 -2.86 11.11
N VAL A 44 19.82 -2.16 12.24
CA VAL A 44 19.37 -2.69 13.53
C VAL A 44 17.93 -2.25 13.79
N TRP A 45 17.05 -3.22 13.99
CA TRP A 45 15.61 -3.04 14.22
C TRP A 45 15.28 -3.04 15.72
N ASN A 46 15.28 -1.87 16.38
CA ASN A 46 14.99 -1.75 17.82
C ASN A 46 14.33 -0.40 18.15
N GLY A 47 13.02 -0.40 18.44
CA GLY A 47 12.25 0.81 18.70
C GLY A 47 12.34 1.86 17.57
N GLY A 48 12.58 1.39 16.34
CA GLY A 48 13.05 2.20 15.20
C GLY A 48 14.09 1.45 14.38
N ILE A 49 14.82 2.18 13.54
CA ILE A 49 16.00 1.68 12.80
C ILE A 49 17.25 2.44 13.23
N SER A 50 18.38 1.72 13.30
CA SER A 50 19.71 2.31 13.48
C SER A 50 20.67 1.76 12.44
N PHE A 51 21.54 2.61 11.88
CA PHE A 51 22.48 2.24 10.83
C PHE A 51 23.67 3.21 10.77
N GLU A 52 24.75 2.80 10.12
CA GLU A 52 25.93 3.65 9.93
C GLU A 52 25.68 4.77 8.91
N PRO A 53 26.34 5.94 9.04
CA PRO A 53 26.32 7.02 8.06
C PRO A 53 26.60 6.52 6.66
N LEU A 54 25.75 6.95 5.73
CA LEU A 54 25.88 6.59 4.33
C LEU A 54 26.92 7.48 3.66
N ASP A 55 27.83 6.86 2.92
CA ASP A 55 28.68 7.58 1.97
C ASP A 55 27.87 8.06 0.75
N GLU A 56 28.49 8.90 -0.08
CA GLU A 56 27.84 9.47 -1.27
C GLU A 56 27.33 8.39 -2.25
N ASP A 57 28.06 7.27 -2.40
CA ASP A 57 27.69 6.15 -3.29
C ASP A 57 26.42 5.44 -2.79
N LYS A 58 26.33 5.13 -1.50
CA LYS A 58 25.14 4.53 -0.89
C LYS A 58 23.92 5.44 -1.00
N VAL A 59 24.08 6.74 -0.79
CA VAL A 59 22.98 7.72 -0.96
C VAL A 59 22.55 7.79 -2.42
N GLU A 60 23.49 7.76 -3.36
CA GLU A 60 23.20 7.74 -4.78
C GLU A 60 22.42 6.48 -5.19
N ARG A 61 22.84 5.29 -4.75
CA ARG A 61 22.13 4.03 -5.00
C ARG A 61 20.71 4.03 -4.38
N LEU A 62 20.53 4.64 -3.21
CA LEU A 62 19.21 4.81 -2.59
C LEU A 62 18.29 5.66 -3.48
N ILE A 63 18.80 6.77 -4.03
CA ILE A 63 18.05 7.62 -4.95
C ILE A 63 17.65 6.84 -6.20
N GLU A 64 18.57 6.08 -6.79
CA GLU A 64 18.29 5.28 -7.99
C GLU A 64 17.19 4.23 -7.75
N GLU A 65 17.19 3.58 -6.59
CA GLU A 65 16.17 2.60 -6.24
C GLU A 65 14.80 3.25 -6.02
N ILE A 66 14.75 4.41 -5.37
CA ILE A 66 13.53 5.22 -5.23
C ILE A 66 13.00 5.61 -6.62
N GLU A 67 13.85 6.13 -7.51
CA GLU A 67 13.49 6.50 -8.88
C GLU A 67 12.95 5.33 -9.69
N ARG A 68 13.57 4.15 -9.55
CA ARG A 68 13.12 2.92 -10.19
C ARG A 68 11.68 2.61 -9.76
N LEU A 69 11.40 2.62 -8.46
CA LEU A 69 10.07 2.32 -7.91
C LEU A 69 8.99 3.32 -8.33
N VAL A 70 9.33 4.61 -8.44
CA VAL A 70 8.43 5.65 -8.98
C VAL A 70 7.88 5.23 -10.35
N GLY A 71 8.74 4.69 -11.21
CA GLY A 71 8.39 4.27 -12.58
C GLY A 71 7.37 3.12 -12.66
N PHE A 72 7.20 2.36 -11.58
CA PHE A 72 6.29 1.21 -11.50
C PHE A 72 5.02 1.50 -10.70
N LYS A 73 5.16 2.16 -9.53
CA LYS A 73 4.06 2.30 -8.55
C LYS A 73 3.13 3.46 -8.81
N LEU A 74 3.61 4.46 -9.55
CA LEU A 74 2.92 5.74 -9.73
C LEU A 74 2.41 5.91 -11.16
N LYS A 75 1.98 4.84 -11.83
CA LYS A 75 1.26 4.92 -13.10
C LYS A 75 -0.24 4.71 -12.88
N TYR A 76 -1.06 5.46 -13.60
CA TYR A 76 -2.50 5.29 -13.61
C TYR A 76 -3.05 5.41 -15.02
N GLN A 77 -4.19 4.80 -15.28
CA GLN A 77 -4.86 4.91 -16.57
C GLN A 77 -5.91 6.02 -16.54
N THR A 78 -5.91 6.84 -17.59
CA THR A 78 -6.94 7.84 -17.86
C THR A 78 -7.56 7.56 -19.22
N LYS A 79 -8.82 7.94 -19.41
CA LYS A 79 -9.40 8.00 -20.74
C LYS A 79 -8.97 9.28 -21.44
N GLU A 80 -8.44 9.15 -22.65
CA GLU A 80 -8.14 10.31 -23.48
C GLU A 80 -9.44 10.87 -24.05
N LYS A 81 -9.75 12.14 -23.73
CA LYS A 81 -11.03 12.78 -24.07
C LYS A 81 -11.36 12.82 -25.56
N LYS A 82 -10.37 12.71 -26.44
CA LYS A 82 -10.54 12.83 -27.89
C LYS A 82 -10.80 11.49 -28.58
N THR A 83 -10.27 10.41 -28.04
CA THR A 83 -10.23 9.09 -28.68
C THR A 83 -10.99 8.03 -27.88
N ASP A 84 -11.38 8.37 -26.65
CA ASP A 84 -11.94 7.46 -25.64
C ASP A 84 -11.04 6.24 -25.36
N GLN A 85 -9.77 6.31 -25.78
CA GLN A 85 -8.77 5.28 -25.54
C GLN A 85 -8.23 5.38 -24.12
N ILE A 86 -7.92 4.21 -23.55
CA ILE A 86 -7.26 4.10 -22.26
C ILE A 86 -5.77 4.40 -22.48
N VAL A 87 -5.27 5.46 -21.84
CA VAL A 87 -3.85 5.87 -21.91
C VAL A 87 -3.24 5.80 -20.52
N GLU A 88 -2.04 5.21 -20.43
CA GLU A 88 -1.25 5.21 -19.20
C GLU A 88 -0.58 6.57 -18.99
N THR A 89 -0.83 7.19 -17.83
CA THR A 89 -0.26 8.47 -17.40
C THR A 89 0.47 8.25 -16.07
N ASN A 90 1.57 8.95 -15.84
CA ASN A 90 2.21 8.93 -14.51
C ASN A 90 1.34 9.76 -13.54
N ARG A 91 1.07 9.26 -12.34
CA ARG A 91 0.69 10.07 -11.19
C ARG A 91 1.79 11.11 -11.06
N ALA A 92 1.46 12.32 -11.46
CA ALA A 92 2.42 13.38 -11.43
C ALA A 92 2.74 13.66 -9.95
N TYR A 93 4.04 13.61 -9.64
CA TYR A 93 4.68 14.11 -8.43
C TYR A 93 4.58 13.21 -7.19
N LEU A 94 5.64 12.42 -6.95
CA LEU A 94 6.19 12.34 -5.60
C LEU A 94 6.89 13.68 -5.32
N PRO A 95 6.44 14.46 -4.32
CA PRO A 95 7.15 15.64 -3.89
C PRO A 95 8.44 15.19 -3.24
N THR A 96 9.55 15.65 -3.80
CA THR A 96 10.86 15.63 -3.15
C THR A 96 11.15 17.02 -2.62
N MET A 97 11.89 17.06 -1.52
CA MET A 97 12.06 18.27 -0.75
C MET A 97 13.37 18.96 -1.10
N HIS A 98 13.27 20.15 -1.69
CA HIS A 98 14.31 21.17 -1.58
C HIS A 98 13.64 22.55 -1.47
N LYS A 99 13.93 23.28 -0.38
CA LYS A 99 13.61 24.72 -0.22
C LYS A 99 12.17 25.19 -0.54
N GLY A 100 11.14 24.35 -0.39
CA GLY A 100 9.75 24.74 -0.67
C GLY A 100 9.42 24.83 -2.16
N LYS A 101 10.28 24.26 -3.02
CA LYS A 101 9.95 23.94 -4.41
C LYS A 101 10.00 22.43 -4.55
N TYR A 102 8.94 21.87 -5.13
CA TYR A 102 8.85 20.47 -5.51
C TYR A 102 10.05 20.13 -6.39
N VAL A 103 11.07 19.50 -5.82
CA VAL A 103 11.95 18.69 -6.65
C VAL A 103 11.14 17.43 -6.91
N SER A 104 11.27 16.93 -8.11
CA SER A 104 10.54 15.76 -8.56
C SER A 104 11.62 14.73 -8.79
N PHE A 105 11.52 13.53 -8.21
CA PHE A 105 12.31 12.39 -8.69
C PHE A 105 12.03 12.17 -10.20
N LEU A 106 10.90 12.68 -10.72
CA LEU A 106 10.61 12.76 -12.16
C LEU A 106 11.15 14.00 -12.89
N ALA A 107 11.68 15.02 -12.21
CA ALA A 107 12.43 16.12 -12.87
C ALA A 107 13.77 15.61 -13.41
N LEU A 108 14.22 14.44 -12.95
CA LEU A 108 15.27 13.64 -13.56
C LEU A 108 14.75 12.67 -14.65
N LYS A 109 13.55 12.89 -15.22
CA LYS A 109 13.28 12.49 -16.63
C LYS A 109 14.07 13.38 -17.58
N LEU A 110 15.38 13.38 -17.38
CA LEU A 110 16.34 13.79 -18.37
C LEU A 110 16.36 12.63 -19.36
N ASN A 111 16.12 12.91 -20.63
CA ASN A 111 16.39 11.93 -21.69
C ASN A 111 17.85 11.44 -21.51
N GLU A 112 18.23 10.25 -21.98
CA GLU A 112 19.62 9.74 -21.81
C GLU A 112 20.70 10.77 -22.21
N LYS A 113 20.40 11.62 -23.20
CA LYS A 113 21.27 12.74 -23.63
C LYS A 113 21.43 13.88 -22.60
N GLN A 114 20.51 14.03 -21.66
CA GLN A 114 20.47 15.09 -20.65
C GLN A 114 20.94 14.62 -19.27
N LYS A 115 20.99 13.30 -19.00
CA LYS A 115 21.53 12.72 -17.75
C LYS A 115 22.98 13.14 -17.47
N ASN A 116 23.76 13.34 -18.54
CA ASN A 116 25.17 13.76 -18.47
C ASN A 116 25.36 15.28 -18.63
N SER A 117 24.29 16.07 -18.59
CA SER A 117 24.43 17.54 -18.62
C SER A 117 24.94 18.04 -17.27
N GLU A 118 25.76 19.10 -17.26
CA GLU A 118 26.27 19.71 -16.02
C GLU A 118 25.12 20.06 -15.05
N LYS A 119 24.00 20.56 -15.58
CA LYS A 119 22.81 20.90 -14.81
C LYS A 119 22.15 19.69 -14.13
N ALA A 120 22.18 18.52 -14.78
CA ALA A 120 21.65 17.28 -14.22
C ALA A 120 22.51 16.79 -13.06
N ILE A 121 23.83 16.83 -13.24
CA ILE A 121 24.82 16.46 -12.24
C ILE A 121 24.70 17.37 -11.02
N GLU A 122 24.55 18.68 -11.24
CA GLU A 122 24.33 19.67 -10.17
C GLU A 122 23.06 19.37 -9.36
N ILE A 123 21.92 19.15 -10.02
CA ILE A 123 20.65 18.79 -9.35
C ILE A 123 20.80 17.48 -8.57
N ARG A 124 21.46 16.47 -9.13
CA ARG A 124 21.65 15.18 -8.46
C ARG A 124 22.52 15.32 -7.22
N ARG A 125 23.60 16.10 -7.29
CA ARG A 125 24.46 16.42 -6.14
C ARG A 125 23.70 17.22 -5.05
N GLU A 126 22.82 18.15 -5.44
CA GLU A 126 21.94 18.84 -4.49
C GLU A 126 21.01 17.87 -3.75
N ILE A 127 20.43 16.89 -4.46
CA ILE A 127 19.56 15.86 -3.86
C ILE A 127 20.34 14.98 -2.90
N ILE A 128 21.53 14.52 -3.30
CA ILE A 128 22.43 13.73 -2.44
C ILE A 128 22.72 14.50 -1.15
N ASN A 129 23.20 15.74 -1.26
CA ASN A 129 23.52 16.58 -0.10
C ASN A 129 22.32 16.79 0.82
N GLU A 130 21.12 17.00 0.26
CA GLU A 130 19.92 17.17 1.07
C GLU A 130 19.53 15.87 1.79
N ILE A 131 19.58 14.71 1.12
CA ILE A 131 19.27 13.41 1.74
C ILE A 131 20.30 13.09 2.83
N THR A 132 21.59 13.27 2.56
CA THR A 132 22.64 13.12 3.56
C THR A 132 22.38 14.05 4.76
N GLY A 133 22.03 15.32 4.51
CA GLY A 133 21.68 16.26 5.58
C GLY A 133 20.42 15.86 6.38
N ILE A 134 19.42 15.27 5.72
CA ILE A 134 18.19 14.77 6.36
C ILE A 134 18.49 13.59 7.28
N LEU A 135 19.34 12.65 6.83
CA LEU A 135 19.67 11.44 7.57
C LEU A 135 20.67 11.72 8.70
N SER A 136 21.69 12.55 8.46
CA SER A 136 22.73 12.87 9.44
C SER A 136 22.31 13.89 10.50
N GLN A 137 21.17 14.58 10.32
CA GLN A 137 20.54 15.47 11.30
C GLN A 137 21.49 16.39 12.09
N GLU A 138 22.38 17.12 11.40
CA GLU A 138 23.33 18.04 12.07
C GLU A 138 22.60 19.06 12.98
N ASN A 139 22.82 18.94 14.28
CA ASN A 139 22.20 19.73 15.33
C ASN A 139 22.81 21.13 15.39
N THR A 140 22.25 22.08 14.64
CA THR A 140 22.54 23.51 14.91
C THR A 140 21.24 24.33 14.98
N ASN A 141 20.94 24.83 16.19
CA ASN A 141 19.95 25.87 16.54
C ASN A 141 18.45 25.64 16.17
N ARG A 142 17.88 24.51 16.60
CA ARG A 142 16.46 24.13 16.37
C ARG A 142 15.48 24.93 17.24
N LYS A 143 14.41 25.49 16.63
CA LYS A 143 13.40 26.35 17.33
C LYS A 143 11.94 25.89 17.19
N LYS A 144 11.60 25.04 16.21
CA LYS A 144 10.19 24.64 15.93
C LYS A 144 10.01 23.14 16.13
N VAL A 145 8.84 22.71 16.61
CA VAL A 145 8.52 21.29 16.90
C VAL A 145 7.72 20.68 15.76
N CYS A 146 8.16 19.53 15.25
CA CYS A 146 7.41 18.76 14.25
C CYS A 146 6.16 18.13 14.87
N ASN A 147 5.00 18.26 14.22
CA ASN A 147 3.75 17.68 14.70
C ASN A 147 3.68 16.14 14.58
N LEU A 148 4.55 15.51 13.79
CA LEU A 148 4.52 14.08 13.53
C LEU A 148 5.47 13.30 14.45
N CYS A 149 6.76 13.65 14.48
CA CYS A 149 7.73 12.98 15.37
C CYS A 149 8.02 13.71 16.68
N GLY A 150 7.48 14.93 16.89
CA GLY A 150 7.82 15.73 18.07
C GLY A 150 9.25 16.29 18.10
N ASN A 151 10.11 15.96 17.12
CA ASN A 151 11.47 16.47 17.07
C ASN A 151 11.52 17.96 16.70
N THR A 152 12.54 18.64 17.20
CA THR A 152 12.79 20.04 16.85
C THR A 152 13.51 20.16 15.50
N ALA A 153 13.21 21.21 14.75
CA ALA A 153 13.81 21.50 13.45
C ALA A 153 13.95 23.02 13.20
N ASN A 154 14.84 23.38 12.29
CA ASN A 154 15.05 24.77 11.84
C ASN A 154 13.91 25.24 10.93
N LYS A 155 13.43 24.33 10.09
CA LYS A 155 12.37 24.55 9.12
C LYS A 155 11.34 23.44 9.24
N LEU A 156 10.06 23.82 9.18
CA LEU A 156 8.96 22.90 9.05
C LEU A 156 8.26 23.11 7.71
N PHE A 157 7.67 22.04 7.21
CA PHE A 157 6.94 21.98 5.95
C PHE A 157 5.48 21.65 6.24
N GLN A 158 4.55 22.34 5.58
CA GLN A 158 3.14 22.01 5.70
C GLN A 158 2.91 20.61 5.14
N VAL A 159 2.23 19.75 5.90
CA VAL A 159 1.95 18.38 5.50
C VAL A 159 0.99 18.38 4.32
N SER A 160 1.28 17.55 3.33
CA SER A 160 0.44 17.31 2.15
C SER A 160 -0.07 15.88 2.13
N GLN A 161 -1.05 15.57 1.27
CA GLN A 161 -1.52 14.19 1.07
C GLN A 161 -0.40 13.23 0.67
N THR A 162 0.64 13.72 0.01
CA THR A 162 1.75 12.85 -0.34
C THR A 162 2.65 12.53 0.85
N THR A 163 2.66 13.37 1.88
CA THR A 163 3.38 13.08 3.12
C THR A 163 2.55 12.24 4.07
N TYR A 164 1.24 12.51 4.17
CA TYR A 164 0.34 11.75 5.04
C TYR A 164 -1.04 11.65 4.38
N PRO A 165 -1.54 10.44 4.09
CA PRO A 165 -2.67 10.21 3.17
C PRO A 165 -4.02 10.68 3.70
N VAL A 166 -4.12 10.95 5.01
CA VAL A 166 -5.35 11.42 5.67
C VAL A 166 -5.42 12.93 5.81
N VAL A 167 -4.38 13.68 5.44
CA VAL A 167 -4.46 15.15 5.41
C VAL A 167 -5.33 15.62 4.25
N THR A 168 -6.19 16.59 4.50
CA THR A 168 -6.85 17.34 3.43
C THR A 168 -5.91 18.47 2.97
N GLY A 169 -5.24 18.30 1.84
CA GLY A 169 -4.32 19.31 1.33
C GLY A 169 -5.03 20.41 0.52
N SER A 170 -4.66 21.67 0.74
CA SER A 170 -5.02 22.78 -0.16
C SER A 170 -4.09 22.79 -1.38
N LEU A 171 -4.25 21.82 -2.28
CA LEU A 171 -3.96 22.13 -3.68
C LEU A 171 -5.14 23.00 -4.12
N LYS A 172 -4.92 24.27 -4.46
CA LYS A 172 -5.91 25.16 -5.10
C LYS A 172 -6.63 24.52 -6.32
N SER A 173 -6.21 23.34 -6.76
CA SER A 173 -6.81 22.54 -7.80
C SER A 173 -7.65 21.34 -7.34
N GLN A 174 -7.78 21.00 -6.04
CA GLN A 174 -8.53 19.81 -5.61
C GLN A 174 -9.81 20.15 -4.84
N CYS A 175 -10.91 20.20 -5.61
CA CYS A 175 -12.26 19.80 -5.21
C CYS A 175 -12.97 20.44 -4.01
N GLY A 176 -12.93 21.77 -3.84
CA GLY A 176 -14.09 22.52 -3.31
C GLY A 176 -14.66 22.14 -1.94
N VAL A 177 -13.94 21.39 -1.09
CA VAL A 177 -14.29 21.21 0.32
C VAL A 177 -13.69 22.38 1.08
N ARG A 178 -14.53 23.34 1.45
CA ARG A 178 -14.12 24.46 2.30
C ARG A 178 -13.87 23.92 3.71
N LYS A 179 -12.59 23.92 4.10
CA LYS A 179 -12.02 23.85 5.46
C LYS A 179 -12.51 22.72 6.39
N MET A 180 -11.66 21.73 6.56
CA MET A 180 -11.31 21.23 7.89
C MET A 180 -9.78 21.19 7.97
N GLU A 181 -9.17 22.29 8.42
CA GLU A 181 -7.72 22.39 8.56
C GLU A 181 -7.26 21.61 9.79
N SER A 182 -6.38 20.64 9.58
CA SER A 182 -5.30 20.38 10.52
C SER A 182 -4.01 20.83 9.84
N ASP A 183 -3.50 21.99 10.26
CA ASP A 183 -2.23 22.54 9.76
C ASP A 183 -1.06 21.79 10.41
N TYR A 184 -0.90 20.51 10.06
CA TYR A 184 0.27 19.75 10.48
C TYR A 184 1.51 20.31 9.78
N GLN A 185 2.57 20.50 10.55
CA GLN A 185 3.88 20.92 10.12
C GLN A 185 4.90 19.84 10.46
N CYS A 186 5.67 19.40 9.46
CA CYS A 186 6.60 18.28 9.58
C CYS A 186 8.06 18.70 9.37
N CYS A 187 9.00 17.96 9.99
CA CYS A 187 10.42 18.13 9.72
C CYS A 187 10.81 17.46 8.38
N ALA A 188 12.04 17.69 7.94
CA ALA A 188 12.50 17.16 6.65
C ALA A 188 12.51 15.64 6.58
N LEU A 189 12.90 14.98 7.67
CA LEU A 189 12.85 13.52 7.78
C LEU A 189 11.43 12.97 7.63
N CYS A 190 10.45 13.51 8.37
CA CYS A 190 9.06 13.06 8.26
C CYS A 190 8.49 13.28 6.85
N ALA A 191 8.83 14.41 6.22
CA ALA A 191 8.41 14.67 4.86
C ALA A 191 9.02 13.68 3.86
N PHE A 192 10.30 13.32 4.04
CA PHE A 192 10.98 12.29 3.24
C PHE A 192 10.34 10.91 3.44
N LEU A 193 10.22 10.45 4.68
CA LEU A 193 9.59 9.17 5.03
C LEU A 193 8.18 9.07 4.46
N GLY A 194 7.33 10.07 4.71
CA GLY A 194 5.96 10.07 4.22
C GLY A 194 5.85 10.05 2.69
N SER A 195 6.80 10.65 1.99
CA SER A 195 6.85 10.59 0.53
C SER A 195 7.23 9.19 0.02
N ILE A 196 8.26 8.55 0.59
CA ILE A 196 8.74 7.25 0.08
C ILE A 196 7.77 6.09 0.40
N GLU A 197 6.91 6.22 1.41
CA GLU A 197 5.94 5.18 1.77
C GLU A 197 4.98 4.82 0.63
N TRP A 198 4.65 5.78 -0.25
CA TRP A 198 3.84 5.52 -1.44
C TRP A 198 4.49 4.55 -2.44
N LEU A 199 5.79 4.29 -2.30
CA LEU A 199 6.56 3.38 -3.13
C LEU A 199 6.67 1.98 -2.55
N ASP A 200 6.23 1.78 -1.31
CA ASP A 200 6.32 0.50 -0.65
C ASP A 200 5.53 -0.60 -1.37
N ASP A 201 5.93 -1.83 -1.08
CA ASP A 201 5.35 -3.05 -1.59
C ASP A 201 4.16 -3.50 -0.75
N MET A 202 3.22 -2.59 -0.49
CA MET A 202 1.99 -2.94 0.21
C MET A 202 0.95 -3.57 -0.71
N PRO A 203 0.14 -4.52 -0.22
CA PRO A 203 -0.99 -5.04 -0.97
C PRO A 203 -1.93 -3.92 -1.40
N PHE A 204 -2.26 -3.89 -2.69
CA PHE A 204 -3.21 -2.93 -3.23
C PHE A 204 -4.16 -3.52 -4.27
N ALA A 205 -5.31 -2.86 -4.43
CA ALA A 205 -6.27 -3.16 -5.49
C ALA A 205 -6.89 -1.86 -6.04
N CYS A 206 -7.17 -1.85 -7.34
CA CYS A 206 -7.86 -0.76 -8.03
C CYS A 206 -9.17 -1.23 -8.67
N ASP A 207 -10.30 -0.60 -8.30
CA ASP A 207 -11.53 -0.69 -9.08
C ASP A 207 -11.65 0.52 -10.01
N HIS A 208 -11.16 0.37 -11.23
CA HIS A 208 -11.22 1.41 -12.26
C HIS A 208 -12.65 1.86 -12.59
N ALA A 209 -13.64 0.97 -12.49
CA ALA A 209 -15.02 1.34 -12.79
C ALA A 209 -15.56 2.37 -11.77
N ASN A 210 -15.02 2.34 -10.54
CA ASN A 210 -15.44 3.20 -9.44
C ASN A 210 -14.34 4.20 -9.02
N PHE A 211 -13.23 4.25 -9.76
CA PHE A 211 -12.02 5.05 -9.46
C PHE A 211 -11.56 4.91 -8.00
N THR A 212 -11.64 3.71 -7.44
CA THR A 212 -11.36 3.45 -6.02
C THR A 212 -10.09 2.61 -5.87
N HIS A 213 -9.22 3.00 -4.94
CA HIS A 213 -8.01 2.27 -4.58
C HIS A 213 -8.14 1.82 -3.14
N TYR A 214 -7.62 0.62 -2.89
CA TYR A 214 -7.52 0.02 -1.59
C TYR A 214 -6.05 -0.28 -1.35
N LEU A 215 -5.54 0.18 -0.21
CA LEU A 215 -4.21 -0.13 0.29
C LEU A 215 -4.41 -0.80 1.67
N LEU A 216 -3.72 -1.91 1.89
CA LEU A 216 -3.79 -2.66 3.14
C LEU A 216 -2.43 -2.63 3.82
N PHE A 217 -2.41 -2.16 5.07
CA PHE A 217 -1.20 -2.09 5.89
C PHE A 217 -1.37 -3.10 7.03
N PRO A 218 -0.41 -4.02 7.25
CA PRO A 218 -0.44 -4.86 8.43
C PRO A 218 -0.28 -3.98 9.68
N LYS A 219 -1.12 -4.21 10.70
CA LYS A 219 -1.06 -3.48 11.96
C LYS A 219 -0.24 -4.29 12.96
N ILE A 220 1.08 -4.20 12.83
CA ILE A 220 2.06 -4.81 13.72
C ILE A 220 2.77 -3.67 14.45
N GLU A 221 2.77 -3.74 15.79
CA GLU A 221 3.29 -2.65 16.63
C GLU A 221 4.82 -2.65 16.69
N GLU A 222 5.47 -3.81 16.73
CA GLU A 222 6.93 -3.89 16.80
C GLU A 222 7.56 -3.82 15.40
N LEU A 223 8.44 -2.86 15.17
CA LEU A 223 9.01 -2.60 13.85
C LEU A 223 9.81 -3.78 13.28
N GLY A 224 10.51 -4.54 14.14
CA GLY A 224 11.24 -5.75 13.72
C GLY A 224 10.30 -6.88 13.27
N GLU A 225 9.16 -7.04 13.94
CA GLU A 225 8.12 -7.99 13.52
C GLU A 225 7.45 -7.55 12.21
N LEU A 226 7.17 -6.25 12.08
CA LEU A 226 6.65 -5.67 10.84
C LEU A 226 7.60 -5.89 9.67
N HIS A 227 8.90 -5.66 9.88
CA HIS A 227 9.92 -5.90 8.87
C HIS A 227 9.98 -7.38 8.45
N THR A 228 10.01 -8.29 9.42
CA THR A 228 10.01 -9.74 9.15
C THR A 228 8.75 -10.14 8.36
N PHE A 229 7.57 -9.66 8.78
CA PHE A 229 6.33 -9.89 8.05
C PHE A 229 6.38 -9.39 6.61
N LYS A 230 6.83 -8.15 6.40
CA LYS A 230 6.83 -7.50 5.09
C LYS A 230 7.88 -8.09 4.15
N LYS A 231 9.02 -8.54 4.66
CA LYS A 231 10.04 -9.24 3.87
C LYS A 231 9.44 -10.49 3.20
N GLU A 232 8.71 -11.27 3.97
CA GLU A 232 8.05 -12.48 3.50
C GLU A 232 6.88 -12.18 2.56
N LEU A 233 6.09 -11.17 2.91
CA LEU A 233 5.02 -10.66 2.07
C LEU A 233 5.53 -10.23 0.68
N ARG A 234 6.68 -9.52 0.61
CA ARG A 234 7.26 -9.02 -0.64
C ARG A 234 7.56 -10.12 -1.65
N GLU A 235 7.96 -11.32 -1.20
CA GLU A 235 8.18 -12.46 -2.08
C GLU A 235 6.91 -12.94 -2.80
N LEU A 236 5.74 -12.66 -2.21
CA LEU A 236 4.44 -13.07 -2.74
C LEU A 236 3.83 -12.00 -3.67
N LEU A 237 4.29 -10.76 -3.59
CA LEU A 237 3.73 -9.65 -4.33
C LEU A 237 4.35 -9.52 -5.71
N THR A 238 3.52 -9.20 -6.71
CA THR A 238 3.97 -8.99 -8.09
C THR A 238 3.67 -7.55 -8.51
N THR A 239 4.67 -6.77 -8.92
CA THR A 239 4.45 -5.36 -9.29
C THR A 239 3.68 -5.26 -10.62
N LYS A 240 2.35 -5.04 -10.55
CA LYS A 240 1.44 -4.92 -11.71
C LYS A 240 0.52 -3.70 -11.57
N PRO A 241 -0.05 -3.14 -12.66
CA PRO A 241 -0.74 -1.84 -12.62
C PRO A 241 -2.01 -1.72 -11.76
N TYR A 242 -2.67 -2.82 -11.42
CA TYR A 242 -4.03 -2.79 -10.82
C TYR A 242 -4.16 -3.49 -9.48
N SER A 243 -3.33 -4.49 -9.26
CA SER A 243 -3.14 -5.14 -7.97
C SER A 243 -1.83 -5.89 -8.04
N ASN A 244 -1.13 -5.95 -6.91
CA ASN A 244 0.04 -6.81 -6.73
C ASN A 244 -0.29 -8.19 -6.16
N VAL A 245 -1.58 -8.48 -5.96
CA VAL A 245 -2.11 -9.79 -5.59
C VAL A 245 -3.01 -10.25 -6.74
N ILE A 246 -2.54 -11.26 -7.49
CA ILE A 246 -3.23 -11.75 -8.69
C ILE A 246 -3.40 -13.27 -8.63
N SER A 247 -4.56 -13.74 -9.08
CA SER A 247 -4.76 -15.16 -9.36
C SER A 247 -4.48 -15.40 -10.85
N ILE A 248 -3.70 -16.45 -11.16
CA ILE A 248 -3.37 -16.83 -12.54
C ILE A 248 -4.07 -18.13 -12.86
N PHE A 249 -5.02 -18.09 -13.79
CA PHE A 249 -5.72 -19.29 -14.25
C PHE A 249 -5.28 -19.64 -15.67
N LYS A 250 -5.24 -20.94 -15.98
CA LYS A 250 -5.08 -21.41 -17.36
C LYS A 250 -6.46 -21.60 -17.96
N SER A 251 -6.73 -20.99 -19.11
CA SER A 251 -7.94 -21.30 -19.88
C SER A 251 -7.92 -22.76 -20.34
N ALA A 252 -9.06 -23.27 -20.78
CA ALA A 252 -9.14 -24.58 -21.43
C ALA A 252 -8.22 -24.70 -22.67
N GLN A 253 -7.84 -23.56 -23.28
CA GLN A 253 -6.87 -23.48 -24.39
C GLN A 253 -5.42 -23.27 -23.92
N GLY A 254 -5.14 -23.30 -22.61
CA GLY A 254 -3.79 -23.13 -22.05
C GLY A 254 -3.32 -21.67 -21.91
N GLU A 255 -4.16 -20.68 -22.23
CA GLU A 255 -3.82 -19.26 -22.07
C GLU A 255 -3.81 -18.89 -20.58
N LYS A 256 -2.72 -18.28 -20.11
CA LYS A 256 -2.68 -17.71 -18.75
C LYS A 256 -3.52 -16.43 -18.73
N ARG A 257 -4.52 -16.38 -17.85
CA ARG A 257 -5.32 -15.19 -17.56
C ARG A 257 -5.07 -14.72 -16.14
N GLU A 258 -4.72 -13.45 -16.01
CA GLU A 258 -4.59 -12.77 -14.73
C GLU A 258 -5.98 -12.25 -14.28
N VAL A 259 -6.35 -12.55 -13.03
CA VAL A 259 -7.57 -12.04 -12.40
C VAL A 259 -7.17 -11.14 -11.24
N TYR A 260 -7.63 -9.89 -11.29
CA TYR A 260 -7.40 -8.88 -10.26
C TYR A 260 -8.59 -8.81 -9.31
N THR A 261 -8.30 -8.74 -8.01
CA THR A 261 -9.28 -8.39 -6.98
C THR A 261 -9.74 -6.94 -7.16
N LYS A 262 -11.00 -6.63 -6.87
CA LYS A 262 -11.58 -5.28 -7.09
C LYS A 262 -12.02 -4.57 -5.82
N ASP A 263 -11.80 -5.18 -4.66
CA ASP A 263 -12.21 -4.66 -3.36
C ASP A 263 -11.25 -5.14 -2.26
N GLU A 264 -11.33 -4.50 -1.09
CA GLU A 264 -10.43 -4.72 0.02
C GLU A 264 -10.47 -6.14 0.60
N TYR A 265 -11.65 -6.77 0.64
CA TYR A 265 -11.82 -8.08 1.30
C TYR A 265 -11.43 -9.20 0.35
N SER A 266 -11.75 -9.06 -0.93
CA SER A 266 -11.25 -9.95 -1.98
C SER A 266 -9.72 -9.87 -2.08
N LEU A 267 -9.14 -8.66 -1.97
CA LEU A 267 -7.69 -8.47 -1.93
C LEU A 267 -7.07 -9.18 -0.73
N LEU A 268 -7.62 -8.96 0.47
CA LEU A 268 -7.12 -9.56 1.70
C LEU A 268 -7.27 -11.08 1.69
N LEU A 269 -8.40 -11.62 1.23
CA LEU A 269 -8.63 -13.07 1.13
C LEU A 269 -7.67 -13.72 0.14
N SER A 270 -7.54 -13.13 -1.06
CA SER A 270 -6.58 -13.61 -2.05
C SER A 270 -5.13 -13.50 -1.57
N LEU A 271 -4.82 -12.52 -0.71
CA LEU A 271 -3.49 -12.39 -0.14
C LEU A 271 -3.23 -13.50 0.89
N LEU A 272 -4.15 -13.72 1.82
CA LEU A 272 -4.04 -14.77 2.83
C LEU A 272 -3.91 -16.15 2.19
N GLU A 273 -4.63 -16.43 1.11
CA GLU A 273 -4.46 -17.65 0.32
C GLU A 273 -3.06 -17.83 -0.24
N ARG A 274 -2.41 -16.75 -0.70
CA ARG A 274 -1.04 -16.84 -1.24
C ARG A 274 0.00 -16.97 -0.13
N MET A 275 -0.28 -16.39 1.04
CA MET A 275 0.55 -16.56 2.23
C MET A 275 0.42 -17.98 2.80
N TRP A 276 -0.71 -18.65 2.55
CA TRP A 276 -1.01 -19.98 3.07
C TRP A 276 0.02 -21.03 2.66
N ASP A 277 0.47 -21.03 1.41
CA ASP A 277 1.46 -21.99 0.89
C ASP A 277 2.76 -22.00 1.70
N LYS A 278 2.99 -20.96 2.50
CA LYS A 278 4.16 -20.77 3.36
C LYS A 278 3.79 -20.53 4.83
N ILE A 279 2.56 -20.86 5.25
CA ILE A 279 2.02 -20.57 6.58
C ILE A 279 2.93 -21.03 7.72
N ASP A 280 3.55 -22.20 7.62
CA ASP A 280 4.39 -22.76 8.68
C ASP A 280 5.67 -21.92 8.90
N GLN A 281 6.07 -21.11 7.90
CA GLN A 281 7.17 -20.15 8.01
C GLN A 281 6.73 -18.85 8.71
N TYR A 282 5.43 -18.55 8.70
CA TYR A 282 4.87 -17.26 9.10
C TYR A 282 3.83 -17.35 10.23
N GLU A 283 3.65 -18.52 10.84
CA GLU A 283 2.60 -18.74 11.85
C GLU A 283 2.75 -17.80 13.05
N SER A 284 4.00 -17.47 13.42
CA SER A 284 4.31 -16.50 14.48
C SER A 284 4.01 -15.05 14.10
N ILE A 285 3.77 -14.77 12.82
CA ILE A 285 3.64 -13.41 12.26
C ILE A 285 2.30 -13.25 11.50
N LEU A 286 1.35 -14.16 11.70
CA LEU A 286 0.01 -14.03 11.11
C LEU A 286 -0.67 -12.77 11.61
N CYS A 287 -0.76 -11.77 10.75
CA CYS A 287 -1.34 -10.48 11.07
C CYS A 287 -2.88 -10.56 10.96
N ASP A 288 -3.56 -10.51 12.10
CA ASP A 288 -5.02 -10.52 12.21
C ASP A 288 -5.64 -9.12 12.23
N ARG A 289 -4.81 -8.07 12.21
CA ARG A 289 -5.24 -6.67 12.20
C ARG A 289 -4.62 -5.93 11.03
N TRP A 290 -5.45 -5.31 10.22
CA TRP A 290 -5.02 -4.56 9.04
C TRP A 290 -5.63 -3.17 9.06
N ILE A 291 -4.85 -2.18 8.66
CA ILE A 291 -5.36 -0.85 8.35
C ILE A 291 -5.75 -0.83 6.88
N ARG A 292 -7.00 -0.48 6.60
CA ARG A 292 -7.50 -0.27 5.25
C ARG A 292 -7.56 1.21 4.94
N LEU A 293 -6.72 1.66 4.02
CA LEU A 293 -6.83 2.97 3.40
C LEU A 293 -7.61 2.86 2.08
N LYS A 294 -8.81 3.42 2.05
CA LYS A 294 -9.66 3.51 0.86
C LYS A 294 -9.59 4.91 0.28
N ILE A 295 -9.08 5.03 -0.95
CA ILE A 295 -8.93 6.30 -1.67
C ILE A 295 -9.89 6.31 -2.85
N LYS A 296 -10.84 7.25 -2.87
CA LYS A 296 -11.72 7.41 -4.03
C LYS A 296 -11.31 8.62 -4.87
N GLY A 297 -11.06 8.38 -6.15
CA GLY A 297 -10.75 9.39 -7.15
C GLY A 297 -11.95 9.84 -8.00
N MET A 298 -11.66 10.59 -9.05
CA MET A 298 -12.61 11.02 -10.10
C MET A 298 -11.97 10.93 -11.50
N GLU A 299 -12.80 10.75 -12.54
CA GLU A 299 -12.39 10.60 -13.96
C GLU A 299 -11.47 11.71 -14.48
N ALA A 300 -11.66 12.95 -14.03
CA ALA A 300 -10.82 14.07 -14.44
C ALA A 300 -9.78 14.38 -13.36
N LYS A 301 -8.53 13.97 -13.61
CA LYS A 301 -7.32 14.33 -12.84
C LYS A 301 -7.07 13.61 -11.51
N TYR A 302 -7.64 12.41 -11.27
CA TYR A 302 -7.28 11.57 -10.12
C TYR A 302 -7.14 12.33 -8.79
N GLN A 303 -8.05 13.29 -8.57
CA GLN A 303 -8.06 14.08 -7.36
C GLN A 303 -8.73 13.22 -6.29
N THR A 304 -8.03 13.01 -5.17
CA THR A 304 -8.58 12.27 -4.04
C THR A 304 -9.80 13.04 -3.53
N LYS A 305 -10.99 12.46 -3.68
CA LYS A 305 -12.23 13.06 -3.20
C LYS A 305 -12.35 12.89 -1.68
N TYR A 306 -11.95 11.71 -1.21
CA TYR A 306 -11.90 11.35 0.21
C TYR A 306 -11.01 10.13 0.40
N SER A 307 -10.33 10.11 1.54
CA SER A 307 -9.68 8.93 2.11
C SER A 307 -10.48 8.45 3.32
N TYR A 308 -10.64 7.14 3.45
CA TYR A 308 -11.21 6.51 4.63
C TYR A 308 -10.18 5.56 5.22
N LEU A 309 -10.03 5.62 6.54
CA LEU A 309 -9.17 4.74 7.30
C LEU A 309 -10.05 3.89 8.22
N GLU A 310 -9.92 2.57 8.11
CA GLU A 310 -10.64 1.63 8.96
C GLU A 310 -9.71 0.49 9.39
N ASP A 311 -9.82 0.08 10.65
CA ASP A 311 -9.24 -1.17 11.14
C ASP A 311 -10.10 -2.35 10.65
N ILE A 312 -9.46 -3.32 10.00
CA ILE A 312 -10.02 -4.65 9.75
C ILE A 312 -9.41 -5.59 10.79
N HIS A 313 -10.24 -6.16 11.64
CA HIS A 313 -9.86 -7.27 12.51
C HIS A 313 -10.41 -8.57 11.93
N ILE A 314 -9.53 -9.54 11.73
CA ILE A 314 -9.82 -10.86 11.18
C ILE A 314 -10.03 -11.81 12.34
N PRO A 315 -11.28 -12.09 12.75
CA PRO A 315 -11.53 -13.00 13.84
C PRO A 315 -11.04 -14.40 13.48
N HIS A 316 -10.42 -15.07 14.43
CA HIS A 316 -10.02 -16.47 14.29
C HIS A 316 -9.15 -16.75 13.05
N ILE A 317 -8.19 -15.87 12.71
CA ILE A 317 -7.32 -16.01 11.53
C ILE A 317 -6.71 -17.42 11.37
N LYS A 318 -6.40 -18.10 12.49
CA LYS A 318 -5.88 -19.47 12.49
C LYS A 318 -6.83 -20.51 11.86
N ARG A 319 -8.16 -20.26 11.84
CA ARG A 319 -9.14 -21.14 11.18
C ARG A 319 -8.98 -21.16 9.66
N PHE A 320 -8.36 -20.14 9.07
CA PHE A 320 -8.02 -20.19 7.65
C PHE A 320 -7.12 -21.37 7.30
N LYS A 321 -6.37 -21.92 8.27
CA LYS A 321 -5.62 -23.16 8.09
C LYS A 321 -6.48 -24.30 7.59
N ASN A 322 -7.49 -24.65 8.36
CA ASN A 322 -8.38 -25.75 8.03
C ASN A 322 -9.12 -25.50 6.71
N ILE A 323 -9.47 -24.24 6.42
CA ILE A 323 -10.16 -23.88 5.19
C ILE A 323 -9.20 -24.02 3.99
N PHE A 324 -8.01 -23.43 4.06
CA PHE A 324 -7.07 -23.36 2.95
C PHE A 324 -6.34 -24.68 2.66
N GLU A 325 -6.22 -25.57 3.64
CA GLU A 325 -5.75 -26.96 3.44
C GLU A 325 -6.67 -27.75 2.50
N GLU A 326 -7.97 -27.45 2.52
CA GLU A 326 -8.97 -28.24 1.80
C GLU A 326 -9.55 -27.49 0.57
N LEU A 327 -9.52 -26.15 0.55
CA LEU A 327 -10.05 -25.30 -0.52
C LEU A 327 -9.39 -23.92 -0.52
N LEU A 328 -9.04 -23.36 -1.69
CA LEU A 328 -8.63 -21.95 -1.80
C LEU A 328 -9.87 -21.05 -2.03
N PRO A 329 -10.40 -20.34 -1.00
CA PRO A 329 -11.76 -19.81 -1.07
C PRO A 329 -11.97 -18.72 -2.12
N TYR A 330 -10.96 -17.92 -2.43
CA TYR A 330 -11.00 -16.89 -3.45
C TYR A 330 -10.71 -17.50 -4.81
N SER A 331 -9.58 -18.18 -4.98
CA SER A 331 -9.21 -18.71 -6.30
C SER A 331 -10.16 -19.80 -6.78
N ASP A 332 -10.61 -20.72 -5.93
CA ASP A 332 -11.43 -21.86 -6.36
C ASP A 332 -12.92 -21.56 -6.33
N PHE A 333 -13.34 -20.56 -5.54
CA PHE A 333 -14.75 -20.34 -5.24
C PHE A 333 -15.24 -18.90 -5.51
N VAL A 334 -14.76 -17.88 -4.80
CA VAL A 334 -15.28 -16.49 -4.95
C VAL A 334 -15.04 -15.95 -6.36
N SER A 335 -13.83 -16.12 -6.91
CA SER A 335 -13.48 -15.60 -8.24
C SER A 335 -14.30 -16.24 -9.38
N HIS A 336 -14.78 -17.47 -9.17
CA HIS A 336 -15.65 -18.22 -10.08
C HIS A 336 -17.15 -17.96 -9.86
N SER A 337 -17.51 -17.16 -8.87
CA SER A 337 -18.88 -16.85 -8.52
C SER A 337 -19.39 -15.61 -9.25
N PHE A 338 -20.56 -15.71 -9.90
CA PHE A 338 -21.12 -14.62 -10.70
C PHE A 338 -22.64 -14.55 -10.66
N ALA A 339 -23.21 -13.38 -10.89
CA ALA A 339 -24.65 -13.21 -11.03
C ALA A 339 -25.16 -13.84 -12.34
N SER A 340 -26.16 -14.70 -12.23
CA SER A 340 -26.81 -15.39 -13.36
C SER A 340 -28.27 -14.93 -13.46
N PRO A 341 -28.72 -14.42 -14.62
CA PRO A 341 -30.08 -13.93 -14.79
C PRO A 341 -31.10 -15.08 -14.79
N LEU A 342 -32.23 -14.87 -14.10
CA LEU A 342 -33.36 -15.80 -14.05
C LEU A 342 -34.31 -15.64 -15.25
N LYS A 343 -34.24 -14.51 -15.95
CA LYS A 343 -35.06 -14.21 -17.12
C LYS A 343 -34.25 -13.46 -18.18
N LYS A 344 -34.70 -13.55 -19.45
CA LYS A 344 -34.12 -12.78 -20.56
C LYS A 344 -34.33 -11.27 -20.34
N GLY A 345 -33.41 -10.46 -20.84
CA GLY A 345 -33.50 -8.99 -20.84
C GLY A 345 -32.87 -8.28 -19.63
N VAL A 346 -32.22 -8.99 -18.71
CA VAL A 346 -31.43 -8.33 -17.65
C VAL A 346 -30.17 -7.72 -18.27
N SER A 347 -29.89 -6.45 -17.96
CA SER A 347 -28.76 -5.74 -18.55
C SER A 347 -27.42 -6.31 -18.06
N ARG A 348 -26.40 -6.26 -18.92
CA ARG A 348 -25.03 -6.67 -18.59
C ARG A 348 -24.46 -5.89 -17.41
N GLU A 349 -24.80 -4.60 -17.29
CA GLU A 349 -24.38 -3.73 -16.20
C GLU A 349 -24.92 -4.20 -14.85
N ILE A 350 -26.20 -4.60 -14.79
CA ILE A 350 -26.81 -5.17 -13.58
C ILE A 350 -26.07 -6.45 -13.17
N ILE A 351 -25.84 -7.35 -14.14
CA ILE A 351 -25.14 -8.61 -13.90
C ILE A 351 -23.73 -8.34 -13.35
N GLN A 352 -22.95 -7.45 -13.98
CA GLN A 352 -21.60 -7.14 -13.54
C GLN A 352 -21.55 -6.48 -12.16
N ARG A 353 -22.47 -5.55 -11.87
CA ARG A 353 -22.58 -4.92 -10.55
C ARG A 353 -22.90 -5.94 -9.48
N LEU A 354 -23.88 -6.82 -9.73
CA LEU A 354 -24.27 -7.87 -8.77
C LEU A 354 -23.17 -8.91 -8.58
N THR A 355 -22.45 -9.30 -9.64
CA THR A 355 -21.27 -10.17 -9.50
C THR A 355 -20.25 -9.57 -8.54
N LYS A 356 -19.88 -8.30 -8.74
CA LYS A 356 -18.94 -7.59 -7.84
C LYS A 356 -19.47 -7.54 -6.41
N GLU A 357 -20.74 -7.21 -6.23
CA GLU A 357 -21.35 -7.11 -4.90
C GLU A 357 -21.42 -8.48 -4.20
N ASN A 358 -21.76 -9.55 -4.92
CA ASN A 358 -21.77 -10.91 -4.40
C ASN A 358 -20.36 -11.34 -3.97
N GLN A 359 -19.37 -11.14 -4.83
CA GLN A 359 -17.97 -11.47 -4.53
C GLN A 359 -17.48 -10.71 -3.29
N TYR A 360 -17.76 -9.41 -3.19
CA TYR A 360 -17.47 -8.61 -2.00
C TYR A 360 -18.11 -9.20 -0.72
N LEU A 361 -19.42 -9.52 -0.77
CA LEU A 361 -20.13 -10.08 0.38
C LEU A 361 -19.58 -11.45 0.79
N MET A 362 -19.18 -12.28 -0.17
CA MET A 362 -18.56 -13.58 0.07
C MET A 362 -17.19 -13.41 0.73
N SER A 363 -16.28 -12.62 0.11
CA SER A 363 -14.95 -12.37 0.66
C SER A 363 -15.02 -11.73 2.05
N LYS A 364 -15.88 -10.72 2.23
CA LYS A 364 -16.09 -10.08 3.53
C LYS A 364 -16.64 -11.04 4.57
N GLY A 365 -17.64 -11.84 4.20
CA GLY A 365 -18.23 -12.83 5.10
C GLY A 365 -17.21 -13.87 5.57
N ILE A 366 -16.35 -14.34 4.66
CA ILE A 366 -15.26 -15.28 4.98
C ILE A 366 -14.23 -14.62 5.89
N ILE A 367 -13.68 -13.45 5.50
CA ILE A 367 -12.66 -12.72 6.27
C ILE A 367 -13.13 -12.36 7.68
N MET A 368 -14.38 -11.91 7.80
CA MET A 368 -14.93 -11.41 9.06
C MET A 368 -15.59 -12.52 9.90
N ASP A 369 -15.51 -13.79 9.49
CA ASP A 369 -16.25 -14.91 10.09
C ASP A 369 -17.75 -14.62 10.28
N ASP A 370 -18.37 -13.94 9.30
CA ASP A 370 -19.77 -13.48 9.33
C ASP A 370 -20.62 -14.18 8.27
N PHE A 371 -21.25 -15.28 8.68
CA PHE A 371 -22.19 -16.03 7.85
C PHE A 371 -23.40 -15.21 7.39
N LYS A 372 -23.86 -14.25 8.19
CA LYS A 372 -25.00 -13.40 7.81
C LYS A 372 -24.62 -12.47 6.66
N THR A 373 -23.39 -11.95 6.65
CA THR A 373 -22.88 -11.18 5.50
C THR A 373 -22.65 -12.07 4.30
N PHE A 374 -22.05 -13.25 4.48
CA PHE A 374 -21.83 -14.22 3.42
C PHE A 374 -23.13 -14.63 2.71
N SER A 375 -24.15 -15.03 3.48
CA SER A 375 -25.44 -15.51 2.95
C SER A 375 -26.21 -14.46 2.14
N LYS A 376 -25.96 -13.16 2.34
CA LYS A 376 -26.56 -12.09 1.51
C LYS A 376 -26.15 -12.20 0.04
N ALA A 377 -24.98 -12.77 -0.27
CA ALA A 377 -24.54 -12.99 -1.66
C ALA A 377 -25.47 -13.95 -2.43
N PHE A 378 -26.20 -14.82 -1.73
CA PHE A 378 -27.09 -15.83 -2.32
C PHE A 378 -28.52 -15.34 -2.50
N GLN A 379 -28.85 -14.14 -2.01
CA GLN A 379 -30.18 -13.55 -2.17
C GLN A 379 -30.44 -13.22 -3.64
N ILE A 380 -31.64 -13.58 -4.11
CA ILE A 380 -32.09 -13.22 -5.46
C ILE A 380 -32.33 -11.72 -5.51
N ARG A 381 -31.63 -11.02 -6.41
CA ARG A 381 -31.68 -9.55 -6.55
C ARG A 381 -31.79 -9.17 -8.00
N GLN A 382 -32.73 -8.27 -8.31
CA GLN A 382 -32.96 -7.75 -9.67
C GLN A 382 -33.12 -8.85 -10.74
N ASN A 383 -33.78 -9.96 -10.38
CA ASN A 383 -33.94 -11.17 -11.21
C ASN A 383 -32.63 -11.90 -11.55
N CYS A 384 -31.61 -11.78 -10.71
CA CYS A 384 -30.38 -12.57 -10.77
C CYS A 384 -30.24 -13.44 -9.51
N ARG A 385 -29.69 -14.63 -9.69
CA ARG A 385 -29.20 -15.49 -8.59
C ARG A 385 -27.67 -15.58 -8.65
N LEU A 386 -27.03 -16.00 -7.57
CA LEU A 386 -25.62 -16.36 -7.60
C LEU A 386 -25.44 -17.72 -8.30
N SER A 387 -24.49 -17.78 -9.23
CA SER A 387 -23.95 -19.00 -9.80
C SER A 387 -22.55 -19.20 -9.24
N THR A 388 -22.27 -20.39 -8.71
CA THR A 388 -21.03 -20.68 -8.00
C THR A 388 -20.73 -22.18 -8.05
N PRO A 389 -19.46 -22.63 -7.93
CA PRO A 389 -19.13 -24.05 -7.84
C PRO A 389 -19.77 -24.69 -6.61
N LYS A 390 -20.73 -25.60 -6.83
CA LYS A 390 -21.57 -26.19 -5.75
C LYS A 390 -20.74 -27.02 -4.77
N ASP A 391 -19.77 -27.78 -5.27
CA ASP A 391 -18.95 -28.65 -4.42
C ASP A 391 -18.05 -27.83 -3.50
N ALA A 392 -17.42 -26.78 -4.04
CA ALA A 392 -16.64 -25.83 -3.25
C ALA A 392 -17.50 -25.10 -2.21
N LEU A 393 -18.73 -24.70 -2.56
CA LEU A 393 -19.67 -24.07 -1.62
C LEU A 393 -20.00 -24.99 -0.44
N ASN A 394 -20.40 -26.23 -0.74
CA ASN A 394 -20.78 -27.19 0.30
C ASN A 394 -19.61 -27.49 1.23
N HIS A 395 -18.43 -27.66 0.64
CA HIS A 395 -17.20 -27.92 1.36
C HIS A 395 -16.80 -26.73 2.24
N LEU A 396 -16.77 -25.51 1.68
CA LEU A 396 -16.51 -24.30 2.44
C LEU A 396 -17.47 -24.15 3.61
N ILE A 397 -18.79 -24.30 3.40
CA ILE A 397 -19.78 -24.22 4.49
C ILE A 397 -19.50 -25.28 5.55
N TYR A 398 -19.19 -26.51 5.15
CA TYR A 398 -18.91 -27.59 6.10
C TYR A 398 -17.67 -27.28 6.95
N THR A 399 -16.55 -26.93 6.32
CA THR A 399 -15.27 -26.68 7.00
C THR A 399 -15.32 -25.39 7.81
N TRP A 400 -15.93 -24.33 7.28
CA TRP A 400 -16.05 -23.03 7.93
C TRP A 400 -17.08 -23.00 9.07
N ARG A 401 -18.22 -23.69 8.93
CA ARG A 401 -19.36 -23.57 9.89
C ARG A 401 -19.67 -24.83 10.66
N CYS A 402 -19.53 -26.01 10.06
CA CYS A 402 -20.04 -27.24 10.64
C CYS A 402 -18.99 -28.03 11.43
N LYS A 403 -17.72 -28.01 11.00
CA LYS A 403 -16.63 -28.78 11.61
C LYS A 403 -16.25 -28.29 13.01
N ASP A 404 -16.39 -26.98 13.26
CA ASP A 404 -15.91 -26.32 14.48
C ASP A 404 -17.02 -26.05 15.54
N GLY A 405 -18.23 -26.60 15.36
CA GLY A 405 -19.27 -26.60 16.41
C GLY A 405 -19.89 -25.24 16.77
N THR A 406 -19.75 -24.21 15.95
CA THR A 406 -20.47 -22.92 16.15
C THR A 406 -21.89 -23.00 15.60
N ILE A 407 -22.76 -23.70 16.34
CA ILE A 407 -24.21 -23.48 16.34
C ILE A 407 -24.58 -22.75 17.63
#